data_AF-A0A948UJA4-F1
#
_entry.id   AF-A0A948UJA4-F1
#
_cell.length_a   1.000
_cell.length_b   1.000
_cell.length_c   1.000
_cell.angle_alpha   90.00
_cell.angle_beta   90.00
_cell.angle_gamma   90.00
#
_symmetry.space_group_name_H-M   'P 1'
#
loop_
_entity.id
_entity.type
_entity.pdbx_description
1 polymer ?
#
loop_
_entity_poly.entity_id
_entity_poly.type
_entity_poly.pdbx_seq_one_letter_code
_entity_poly.pdbx_strand_id
1 'polypeptide(L)'
;QLKMGQGIAGYVAARGESIIINDTIKSPHFDPEIDKTTGFKTLSALCVPMISQGKVIGVLEVLNKINGDFGPNDEDLLQSIASSVSIAIENARLYKETVSMAEHERGVRSVFQKFVPKEIVDKIILGAETEKEMLEEVKTLTLLNIDIRGFSKLSRKIGSQKTVPLLNYFFSVMGGIVFKNHGIVDKYLGDGLLALFGAPVSSTMDADNAVQAALEMKKSVATVNDYFAKKFDASISIGISIHTGEVVVGGFGFDMKMDYTVIGDPVNDVFKLQALTKSSPNSILVSEKTCHSARFHLELRDVDATLGDLKIYELLGYNKD
;
A
#
# COMPACT_ATOMS: atom_id res chain seq x y z
N GLN A 1 -39.13 9.87 6.27
CA GLN A 1 -39.04 10.36 4.87
C GLN A 1 -40.44 10.70 4.42
N LEU A 2 -40.67 11.94 3.97
CA LEU A 2 -41.92 12.35 3.31
C LEU A 2 -42.05 11.59 1.97
N LYS A 3 -43.26 11.13 1.63
CA LYS A 3 -43.51 10.51 0.33
C LYS A 3 -43.72 11.58 -0.74
N MET A 4 -43.24 11.32 -1.95
CA MET A 4 -43.51 12.17 -3.11
C MET A 4 -45.03 12.32 -3.30
N GLY A 5 -45.50 13.55 -3.51
CA GLY A 5 -46.92 13.89 -3.64
C GLY A 5 -47.71 14.01 -2.33
N GLN A 6 -47.11 13.71 -1.16
CA GLN A 6 -47.77 13.83 0.15
C GLN A 6 -47.43 15.17 0.81
N GLY A 7 -48.47 15.91 1.23
CA GLY A 7 -48.28 17.22 1.87
C GLY A 7 -47.77 18.28 0.89
N ILE A 8 -47.56 19.50 1.40
CA ILE A 8 -47.18 20.67 0.59
C ILE A 8 -45.80 20.45 -0.03
N ALA A 9 -44.81 20.08 0.78
CA ALA A 9 -43.46 19.79 0.31
C ALA A 9 -43.41 18.58 -0.64
N GLY A 10 -44.18 17.51 -0.40
CA GLY A 10 -44.20 16.35 -1.31
C GLY A 10 -44.85 16.67 -2.65
N TYR A 11 -45.85 17.55 -2.68
CA TYR A 11 -46.45 18.06 -3.93
C TYR A 11 -45.42 18.83 -4.77
N VAL A 12 -44.70 19.77 -4.16
CA VAL A 12 -43.61 20.52 -4.83
C VAL A 12 -42.51 19.58 -5.30
N ALA A 13 -42.12 18.59 -4.49
CA ALA A 13 -41.11 17.62 -4.87
C ALA A 13 -41.52 16.80 -6.11
N ALA A 14 -42.79 16.42 -6.23
CA ALA A 14 -43.31 15.63 -7.33
C ALA A 14 -43.46 16.40 -8.64
N ARG A 15 -43.81 17.68 -8.58
CA ARG A 15 -44.06 18.52 -9.77
C ARG A 15 -42.86 19.37 -10.19
N GLY A 16 -41.98 19.71 -9.26
CA GLY A 16 -40.91 20.68 -9.52
C GLY A 16 -41.44 22.10 -9.71
N GLU A 17 -42.60 22.42 -9.13
CA GLU A 17 -43.26 23.72 -9.20
C GLU A 17 -43.44 24.26 -7.78
N SER A 18 -43.17 25.55 -7.59
CA SER A 18 -43.37 26.27 -6.34
C SER A 18 -44.86 26.40 -5.99
N ILE A 19 -45.14 26.57 -4.70
CA ILE A 19 -46.51 26.81 -4.22
C ILE A 19 -46.52 27.79 -3.05
N ILE A 20 -47.44 28.74 -3.11
CA ILE A 20 -47.79 29.65 -2.01
C ILE A 20 -49.13 29.22 -1.41
N ILE A 21 -49.16 29.05 -0.09
CA ILE A 21 -50.36 28.77 0.69
C ILE A 21 -50.42 29.77 1.85
N ASN A 22 -51.35 30.72 1.79
CA ASN A 22 -51.56 31.70 2.87
C ASN A 22 -52.58 31.24 3.92
N ASP A 23 -53.29 30.14 3.64
CA ASP A 23 -54.21 29.48 4.58
C ASP A 23 -54.14 27.97 4.37
N THR A 24 -53.37 27.28 5.21
CA THR A 24 -53.14 25.83 5.12
C THR A 24 -54.39 25.00 5.33
N ILE A 25 -55.35 25.48 6.15
CA ILE A 25 -56.61 24.77 6.42
C ILE A 25 -57.45 24.64 5.15
N LYS A 26 -57.34 25.61 4.24
CA LYS A 26 -58.03 25.61 2.93
C LYS A 26 -57.28 24.88 1.83
N SER A 27 -56.03 24.47 2.07
CA SER A 27 -55.22 23.83 1.03
C SER A 27 -55.51 22.33 0.94
N PRO A 28 -55.82 21.79 -0.25
CA PRO A 28 -55.96 20.35 -0.46
C PRO A 28 -54.62 19.61 -0.34
N HIS A 29 -53.51 20.34 -0.29
CA HIS A 29 -52.15 19.80 -0.19
C HIS A 29 -51.61 19.82 1.24
N PHE A 30 -52.36 20.33 2.21
CA PHE A 30 -51.94 20.33 3.61
C PHE A 30 -52.18 18.95 4.26
N ASP A 31 -51.13 18.39 4.86
CA ASP A 31 -51.21 17.14 5.63
C ASP A 31 -51.09 17.47 7.14
N PRO A 32 -52.20 17.44 7.90
CA PRO A 32 -52.20 17.83 9.31
C PRO A 32 -51.50 16.82 10.22
N GLU A 33 -51.18 15.61 9.74
CA GLU A 33 -50.49 14.60 10.56
C GLU A 33 -49.07 15.05 10.95
N ILE A 34 -48.42 15.85 10.10
CA ILE A 34 -47.09 16.41 10.37
C ILE A 34 -47.16 17.42 11.53
N ASP A 35 -48.14 18.33 11.49
CA ASP A 35 -48.38 19.31 12.56
C ASP A 35 -48.75 18.62 13.88
N LYS A 36 -49.62 17.59 13.83
CA LYS A 36 -49.97 16.80 15.03
C LYS A 36 -48.77 16.11 15.65
N THR A 37 -47.87 15.57 14.82
CA THR A 37 -46.69 14.83 15.29
C THR A 37 -45.61 15.76 15.83
N THR A 38 -45.45 16.95 15.23
CA THR A 38 -44.41 17.92 15.60
C THR A 38 -44.86 18.91 16.68
N GLY A 39 -46.18 19.06 16.91
CA GLY A 39 -46.75 20.10 17.77
C GLY A 39 -46.63 21.51 17.19
N PHE A 40 -46.09 21.66 15.97
CA PHE A 40 -45.99 22.92 15.25
C PHE A 40 -47.30 23.18 14.51
N LYS A 41 -47.79 24.43 14.53
CA LYS A 41 -49.00 24.82 13.81
C LYS A 41 -48.62 25.61 12.56
N THR A 42 -48.82 25.02 11.40
CA THR A 42 -48.57 25.63 10.10
C THR A 42 -49.83 26.37 9.65
N LEU A 43 -49.75 27.69 9.52
CA LEU A 43 -50.80 28.62 9.10
C LEU A 43 -50.63 29.03 7.64
N SER A 44 -49.40 29.28 7.24
CA SER A 44 -49.00 29.60 5.86
C SER A 44 -47.68 28.91 5.51
N ALA A 45 -47.49 28.62 4.23
CA ALA A 45 -46.31 27.97 3.69
C ALA A 45 -45.97 28.51 2.30
N LEU A 46 -44.69 28.74 2.06
CA LEU A 46 -44.13 28.93 0.73
C LEU A 46 -43.07 27.84 0.52
N CYS A 47 -43.26 27.03 -0.51
CA CYS A 47 -42.36 25.92 -0.84
C CYS A 47 -41.85 26.10 -2.26
N VAL A 48 -40.54 25.98 -2.43
CA VAL A 48 -39.87 26.04 -3.74
C VAL A 48 -39.03 24.79 -3.98
N PRO A 49 -38.97 24.28 -5.21
CA PRO A 49 -38.16 23.12 -5.53
C PRO A 49 -36.68 23.50 -5.58
N MET A 50 -35.83 22.61 -5.07
CA MET A 50 -34.39 22.63 -5.27
C MET A 50 -34.08 21.76 -6.48
N ILE A 51 -33.64 22.37 -7.57
CA ILE A 51 -33.44 21.68 -8.86
C ILE A 51 -31.95 21.66 -9.21
N SER A 52 -31.46 20.49 -9.57
CA SER A 52 -30.13 20.30 -10.14
C SER A 52 -30.22 19.40 -11.37
N GLN A 53 -29.61 19.80 -12.48
CA GLN A 53 -29.62 19.07 -13.76
C GLN A 53 -31.02 18.59 -14.22
N GLY A 54 -32.04 19.43 -14.03
CA GLY A 54 -33.43 19.12 -14.41
C GLY A 54 -34.14 18.11 -13.49
N LYS A 55 -33.55 17.76 -12.35
CA LYS A 55 -34.17 16.89 -11.33
C LYS A 55 -34.38 17.64 -10.03
N VAL A 56 -35.52 17.41 -9.38
CA VAL A 56 -35.77 17.92 -8.02
C VAL A 56 -34.94 17.10 -7.03
N ILE A 57 -33.99 17.75 -6.36
CA ILE A 57 -33.12 17.14 -5.35
C ILE A 57 -33.61 17.40 -3.91
N GLY A 58 -34.59 18.29 -3.75
CA GLY A 58 -35.18 18.64 -2.46
C GLY A 58 -36.24 19.73 -2.59
N VAL A 59 -36.78 20.15 -1.45
CA VAL A 59 -37.72 21.27 -1.35
C VAL A 59 -37.27 22.17 -0.22
N LEU A 60 -37.24 23.47 -0.47
CA LEU A 60 -37.03 24.49 0.54
C LEU A 60 -38.38 25.08 0.92
N GLU A 61 -38.69 25.07 2.21
CA GLU A 61 -39.97 25.50 2.75
C GLU A 61 -39.75 26.57 3.82
N VAL A 62 -40.57 27.61 3.78
CA VAL A 62 -40.69 28.63 4.83
C VAL A 62 -42.14 28.72 5.28
N LEU A 63 -42.34 28.80 6.60
CA LEU A 63 -43.65 28.68 7.24
C LEU A 63 -43.99 29.94 8.04
N ASN A 64 -45.27 30.25 8.16
CA ASN A 64 -45.83 31.26 9.07
C ASN A 64 -45.18 32.63 8.96
N LYS A 65 -45.34 33.31 7.81
CA LYS A 65 -44.84 34.67 7.61
C LYS A 65 -45.35 35.61 8.71
N ILE A 66 -44.45 36.36 9.35
CA ILE A 66 -44.74 37.14 10.58
C ILE A 66 -45.46 38.47 10.27
N ASN A 67 -45.51 38.93 9.02
CA ASN A 67 -46.19 40.17 8.62
C ASN A 67 -46.78 40.05 7.22
N GLY A 68 -48.10 39.79 7.16
CA GLY A 68 -48.84 39.64 5.91
C GLY A 68 -48.62 38.29 5.23
N ASP A 69 -49.13 38.19 4.01
CA ASP A 69 -49.16 36.97 3.23
C ASP A 69 -47.87 36.80 2.40
N PHE A 70 -47.55 35.55 2.05
CA PHE A 70 -46.56 35.26 1.02
C PHE A 70 -47.09 35.74 -0.32
N GLY A 71 -46.22 36.42 -1.07
CA GLY A 71 -46.48 36.89 -2.42
C GLY A 71 -45.33 36.57 -3.38
N PRO A 72 -45.45 37.00 -4.65
CA PRO A 72 -44.50 36.66 -5.71
C PRO A 72 -43.04 37.05 -5.39
N ASN A 73 -42.83 38.19 -4.73
CA ASN A 73 -41.49 38.63 -4.35
C ASN A 73 -40.82 37.69 -3.32
N ASP A 74 -41.60 37.06 -2.43
CA ASP A 74 -41.07 36.10 -1.47
C ASP A 74 -40.68 34.80 -2.18
N GLU A 75 -41.48 34.38 -3.16
CA GLU A 75 -41.23 33.22 -4.01
C GLU A 75 -39.97 33.39 -4.84
N ASP A 76 -39.80 34.54 -5.52
CA ASP A 76 -38.59 34.84 -6.30
C ASP A 76 -37.32 34.83 -5.43
N LEU A 77 -37.42 35.41 -4.22
CA LEU A 77 -36.31 35.41 -3.26
C LEU A 77 -35.98 33.99 -2.80
N LEU A 78 -36.99 33.21 -2.41
CA LEU A 78 -36.77 31.86 -1.93
C LEU A 78 -36.28 30.93 -3.05
N GLN A 79 -36.77 31.10 -4.27
CA GLN A 79 -36.33 30.35 -5.45
C GLN A 79 -34.85 30.65 -5.79
N SER A 80 -34.41 31.90 -5.61
CA SER A 80 -33.00 32.28 -5.76
C SER A 80 -32.13 31.59 -4.70
N ILE A 81 -32.56 31.58 -3.43
CA ILE A 81 -31.88 30.87 -2.35
C ILE A 81 -31.83 29.36 -2.64
N ALA A 82 -32.95 28.76 -3.02
CA ALA A 82 -33.04 27.34 -3.35
C ALA A 82 -32.09 26.95 -4.49
N SER A 83 -31.95 27.82 -5.50
CA SER A 83 -30.99 27.61 -6.60
C SER A 83 -29.55 27.60 -6.10
N SER A 84 -29.16 28.58 -5.26
CA SER A 84 -27.82 28.63 -4.67
C SER A 84 -27.53 27.42 -3.77
N VAL A 85 -28.49 27.01 -2.93
CA VAL A 85 -28.34 25.82 -2.07
C VAL A 85 -28.23 24.55 -2.91
N SER A 86 -28.99 24.44 -4.00
CA SER A 86 -28.94 23.28 -4.91
C SER A 86 -27.55 23.08 -5.50
N ILE A 87 -26.91 24.17 -5.95
CA ILE A 87 -25.54 24.15 -6.47
C ILE A 87 -24.55 23.73 -5.37
N ALA A 88 -24.69 24.29 -4.16
CA ALA A 88 -23.79 23.99 -3.05
C ALA A 88 -23.85 22.51 -2.62
N ILE A 89 -25.05 21.93 -2.54
CA ILE A 89 -25.24 20.51 -2.20
C ILE A 89 -24.62 19.62 -3.29
N GLU A 90 -24.82 19.96 -4.56
CA GLU A 90 -24.25 19.19 -5.67
C GLU A 90 -22.71 19.27 -5.68
N ASN A 91 -22.14 20.45 -5.44
CA ASN A 91 -20.70 20.61 -5.30
C ASN A 91 -20.13 19.80 -4.13
N ALA A 92 -20.82 19.79 -2.99
CA ALA A 92 -20.41 19.00 -1.82
C ALA A 92 -20.47 17.50 -2.11
N ARG A 93 -21.48 17.03 -2.85
CA ARG A 93 -21.62 15.64 -3.30
C ARG A 93 -20.48 15.24 -4.24
N LEU A 94 -20.24 16.03 -5.28
CA LEU A 94 -19.15 15.80 -6.25
C LEU A 94 -17.77 15.82 -5.59
N TYR A 95 -17.55 16.74 -4.65
CA TYR A 95 -16.32 16.79 -3.87
C TYR A 95 -16.13 15.52 -3.05
N LYS A 96 -17.18 15.06 -2.35
CA LYS A 96 -17.13 13.83 -1.56
C LYS A 96 -16.86 12.58 -2.42
N GLU A 97 -17.49 12.47 -3.58
CA GLU A 97 -17.25 11.38 -4.54
C GLU A 97 -15.79 11.39 -5.01
N THR A 98 -15.27 12.57 -5.37
CA THR A 98 -13.87 12.73 -5.81
C THR A 98 -12.87 12.33 -4.73
N VAL A 99 -13.09 12.76 -3.47
CA VAL A 99 -12.22 12.39 -2.34
C VAL A 99 -12.27 10.87 -2.10
N SER A 100 -13.47 10.27 -2.10
CA SER A 100 -13.62 8.83 -1.90
C SER A 100 -12.93 8.01 -3.00
N MET A 101 -13.00 8.47 -4.26
CA MET A 101 -12.29 7.81 -5.37
C MET A 101 -10.78 7.91 -5.21
N ALA A 102 -10.26 9.08 -4.82
CA ALA A 102 -8.83 9.27 -4.57
C ALA A 102 -8.32 8.41 -3.40
N GLU A 103 -9.11 8.26 -2.33
CA GLU A 103 -8.78 7.35 -1.22
C GLU A 103 -8.78 5.89 -1.65
N HIS A 104 -9.76 5.47 -2.44
CA HIS A 104 -9.82 4.11 -2.97
C HIS A 104 -8.62 3.81 -3.87
N GLU A 105 -8.28 4.72 -4.78
CA GLU A 105 -7.12 4.59 -5.67
C GLU A 105 -5.81 4.51 -4.88
N ARG A 106 -5.63 5.35 -3.85
CA ARG A 106 -4.48 5.26 -2.93
C ARG A 106 -4.44 3.92 -2.21
N GLY A 107 -5.59 3.41 -1.77
CA GLY A 107 -5.72 2.10 -1.15
C GLY A 107 -5.23 0.98 -2.08
N VAL A 108 -5.74 0.94 -3.31
CA VAL A 108 -5.32 -0.03 -4.33
C VAL A 108 -3.82 0.08 -4.61
N ARG A 109 -3.31 1.30 -4.81
CA ARG A 109 -1.86 1.55 -5.02
C ARG A 109 -1.02 1.04 -3.86
N SER A 110 -1.46 1.27 -2.62
CA SER A 110 -0.73 0.83 -1.41
C SER A 110 -0.65 -0.69 -1.29
N VAL A 111 -1.66 -1.41 -1.76
CA VAL A 111 -1.64 -2.88 -1.82
C VAL A 111 -0.71 -3.33 -2.93
N PHE A 112 -0.79 -2.73 -4.12
CA PHE A 112 0.06 -3.06 -5.26
C PHE A 112 1.56 -2.84 -4.97
N GLN A 113 1.90 -1.75 -4.26
CA GLN A 113 3.28 -1.45 -3.82
C GLN A 113 3.86 -2.46 -2.82
N LYS A 114 3.05 -3.33 -2.21
CA LYS A 114 3.56 -4.45 -1.40
C LYS A 114 4.11 -5.59 -2.25
N PHE A 115 3.77 -5.62 -3.54
CA PHE A 115 4.10 -6.71 -4.46
C PHE A 115 4.99 -6.25 -5.62
N VAL A 116 4.99 -4.95 -5.93
CA VAL A 116 5.76 -4.38 -7.03
C VAL A 116 6.58 -3.18 -6.52
N PRO A 117 7.90 -3.11 -6.77
CA PRO A 117 8.72 -1.97 -6.38
C PRO A 117 8.14 -0.65 -6.89
N LYS A 118 8.20 0.39 -6.05
CA LYS A 118 7.59 1.71 -6.34
C LYS A 118 8.10 2.29 -7.65
N GLU A 119 9.37 2.10 -7.95
CA GLU A 119 10.04 2.63 -9.13
C GLU A 119 9.49 2.02 -10.42
N ILE A 120 9.06 0.75 -10.39
CA ILE A 120 8.41 0.09 -11.52
C ILE A 120 6.99 0.64 -11.73
N VAL A 121 6.25 0.84 -10.63
CA VAL A 121 4.91 1.47 -10.68
C VAL A 121 5.00 2.87 -11.29
N ASP A 122 5.98 3.67 -10.85
CA ASP A 122 6.15 5.03 -11.34
C ASP A 122 6.56 5.05 -12.83
N LYS A 123 7.40 4.10 -13.29
CA LYS A 123 7.73 3.94 -14.72
C LYS A 123 6.51 3.61 -15.59
N ILE A 124 5.60 2.75 -15.11
CA ILE A 124 4.36 2.39 -15.84
C ILE A 124 3.43 3.59 -15.98
N ILE A 125 3.23 4.35 -14.89
CA ILE A 125 2.33 5.50 -14.86
C ILE A 125 2.80 6.62 -15.81
N LEU A 126 4.11 6.80 -15.94
CA LEU A 126 4.69 7.88 -16.76
C LEU A 126 4.68 7.59 -18.26
N GLY A 127 4.20 6.41 -18.70
CA GLY A 127 4.00 6.08 -20.12
C GLY A 127 5.27 6.15 -20.96
N ALA A 128 6.44 5.96 -20.34
CA ALA A 128 7.71 6.37 -20.94
C ALA A 128 8.26 5.39 -22.00
N GLU A 129 7.89 4.11 -22.03
CA GLU A 129 8.45 3.13 -22.98
C GLU A 129 7.46 2.01 -23.33
N THR A 130 7.73 1.28 -24.43
CA THR A 130 6.90 0.13 -24.84
C THR A 130 6.99 -1.03 -23.83
N GLU A 131 5.90 -1.79 -23.64
CA GLU A 131 5.80 -2.93 -22.70
C GLU A 131 6.99 -3.91 -22.76
N LYS A 132 7.67 -4.01 -23.90
CA LYS A 132 8.76 -4.97 -24.17
C LYS A 132 10.15 -4.43 -23.83
N GLU A 133 10.36 -3.11 -23.89
CA GLU A 133 11.64 -2.46 -23.57
C GLU A 133 11.77 -2.15 -22.07
N MET A 134 10.64 -2.11 -21.35
CA MET A 134 10.58 -1.79 -19.93
C MET A 134 11.11 -2.87 -18.97
N LEU A 135 11.44 -4.07 -19.44
CA LEU A 135 11.41 -5.25 -18.57
C LEU A 135 12.67 -6.07 -18.49
N GLU A 136 13.76 -5.82 -19.23
CA GLU A 136 14.98 -6.66 -19.09
C GLU A 136 16.24 -5.81 -19.28
N GLU A 137 16.97 -5.56 -18.19
CA GLU A 137 18.23 -4.82 -18.21
C GLU A 137 19.37 -5.72 -17.70
N VAL A 138 20.49 -5.78 -18.43
CA VAL A 138 21.71 -6.40 -17.94
C VAL A 138 22.39 -5.45 -16.96
N LYS A 139 22.50 -5.86 -15.69
CA LYS A 139 23.09 -5.06 -14.61
C LYS A 139 24.00 -5.91 -13.74
N THR A 140 25.08 -5.30 -13.26
CA THR A 140 25.86 -5.88 -12.16
C THR A 140 25.15 -5.59 -10.85
N LEU A 141 24.68 -6.63 -10.18
CA LEU A 141 23.98 -6.52 -8.89
C LEU A 141 24.74 -7.26 -7.80
N THR A 142 24.54 -6.84 -6.55
CA THR A 142 24.94 -7.63 -5.39
C THR A 142 23.73 -8.36 -4.82
N LEU A 143 23.80 -9.68 -4.79
CA LEU A 143 22.76 -10.58 -4.32
C LEU A 143 23.11 -11.03 -2.90
N LEU A 144 22.15 -10.96 -1.99
CA LEU A 144 22.26 -11.46 -0.63
C LEU A 144 21.19 -12.53 -0.42
N ASN A 145 21.59 -13.72 -0.02
CA ASN A 145 20.66 -14.77 0.39
C ASN A 145 20.84 -15.08 1.88
N ILE A 146 19.72 -15.24 2.60
CA ILE A 146 19.69 -15.63 4.02
C ILE A 146 18.76 -16.84 4.18
N ASP A 147 19.11 -17.76 5.08
CA ASP A 147 18.37 -19.01 5.34
C ASP A 147 18.42 -19.35 6.84
N ILE A 148 17.36 -19.97 7.38
CA ILE A 148 17.31 -20.41 8.77
C ILE A 148 17.87 -21.84 8.90
N ARG A 149 18.88 -21.99 9.76
CA ARG A 149 19.52 -23.29 9.97
C ARG A 149 18.61 -24.27 10.66
N GLY A 150 18.47 -25.44 10.04
CA GLY A 150 17.67 -26.54 10.57
C GLY A 150 16.18 -26.24 10.60
N PHE A 151 15.69 -25.29 9.78
CA PHE A 151 14.29 -24.88 9.80
C PHE A 151 13.31 -26.02 9.64
N SER A 152 13.56 -26.99 8.76
CA SER A 152 12.66 -28.14 8.58
C SER A 152 12.46 -28.95 9.87
N LYS A 153 13.46 -29.01 10.75
CA LYS A 153 13.32 -29.65 12.07
C LYS A 153 12.52 -28.76 13.02
N LEU A 154 12.77 -27.45 12.99
CA LEU A 154 12.06 -26.46 13.80
C LEU A 154 10.57 -26.41 13.48
N SER A 155 10.20 -26.31 12.20
CA SER A 155 8.80 -26.20 11.75
C SER A 155 7.99 -27.44 12.13
N ARG A 156 8.59 -28.63 12.08
CA ARG A 156 7.97 -29.87 12.59
C ARG A 156 7.77 -29.85 14.10
N LYS A 157 8.71 -29.28 14.87
CA LYS A 157 8.61 -29.18 16.35
C LYS A 157 7.50 -28.21 16.76
N ILE A 158 7.41 -27.04 16.15
CA ILE A 158 6.47 -25.97 16.57
C ILE A 158 5.10 -26.05 15.91
N GLY A 159 4.98 -26.81 14.81
CA GLY A 159 3.75 -26.97 14.04
C GLY A 159 3.43 -25.79 13.12
N SER A 160 2.57 -26.01 12.12
CA SER A 160 2.24 -25.04 11.07
C SER A 160 1.64 -23.73 11.60
N GLN A 161 0.77 -23.81 12.63
CA GLN A 161 0.13 -22.64 13.23
C GLN A 161 1.12 -21.65 13.86
N LYS A 162 2.24 -22.14 14.43
CA LYS A 162 3.30 -21.28 14.98
C LYS A 162 4.38 -20.94 13.96
N THR A 163 4.57 -21.79 12.95
CA THR A 163 5.57 -21.59 11.90
C THR A 163 5.30 -20.33 11.07
N VAL A 164 4.05 -20.08 10.68
CA VAL A 164 3.72 -18.90 9.85
C VAL A 164 3.98 -17.58 10.59
N PRO A 165 3.50 -17.35 11.83
CA PRO A 165 3.83 -16.15 12.58
C PRO A 165 5.32 -15.98 12.88
N LEU A 166 6.05 -17.08 13.07
CA LEU A 166 7.50 -17.07 13.27
C LEU A 166 8.20 -16.56 12.01
N LEU A 167 7.88 -17.14 10.84
CA LEU A 167 8.43 -16.70 9.55
C LEU A 167 8.09 -15.25 9.24
N ASN A 168 6.83 -14.83 9.44
CA ASN A 168 6.43 -13.46 9.20
C ASN A 168 7.21 -12.45 10.07
N TYR A 169 7.47 -12.80 11.34
CA TYR A 169 8.31 -11.96 12.19
C TYR A 169 9.77 -11.93 11.72
N PHE A 170 10.33 -13.10 11.37
CA PHE A 170 11.68 -13.19 10.80
C PHE A 170 11.82 -12.33 9.54
N PHE A 171 10.91 -12.48 8.57
CA PHE A 171 10.90 -11.71 7.34
C PHE A 171 10.66 -10.21 7.57
N SER A 172 9.84 -9.84 8.54
CA SER A 172 9.65 -8.44 8.90
C SER A 172 10.94 -7.78 9.41
N VAL A 173 11.73 -8.49 10.22
CA VAL A 173 13.00 -7.97 10.73
C VAL A 173 14.05 -7.95 9.63
N MET A 174 14.24 -9.07 8.92
CA MET A 174 15.29 -9.18 7.89
C MET A 174 14.99 -8.29 6.68
N GLY A 175 13.75 -8.28 6.19
CA GLY A 175 13.33 -7.40 5.10
C GLY A 175 13.42 -5.91 5.48
N GLY A 176 13.13 -5.56 6.73
CA GLY A 176 13.34 -4.20 7.24
C GLY A 176 14.81 -3.77 7.18
N ILE A 177 15.75 -4.67 7.50
CA ILE A 177 17.20 -4.42 7.41
C ILE A 177 17.64 -4.28 5.95
N VAL A 178 17.13 -5.12 5.03
CA VAL A 178 17.38 -4.98 3.58
C VAL A 178 16.97 -3.58 3.11
N PHE A 179 15.74 -3.17 3.43
CA PHE A 179 15.22 -1.87 3.01
C PHE A 179 15.99 -0.70 3.63
N LYS A 180 16.33 -0.78 4.91
CA LYS A 180 17.15 0.22 5.62
C LYS A 180 18.52 0.44 4.95
N ASN A 181 19.07 -0.62 4.36
CA ASN A 181 20.36 -0.58 3.65
C ASN A 181 20.17 -0.46 2.12
N HIS A 182 19.07 0.14 1.66
CA HIS A 182 18.83 0.43 0.23
C HIS A 182 18.78 -0.79 -0.70
N GLY A 183 18.49 -1.98 -0.16
CA GLY A 183 18.19 -3.16 -0.95
C GLY A 183 16.70 -3.36 -1.14
N ILE A 184 16.34 -4.28 -2.04
CA ILE A 184 14.97 -4.77 -2.21
C ILE A 184 14.92 -6.27 -1.93
N VAL A 185 13.81 -6.75 -1.37
CA VAL A 185 13.55 -8.20 -1.27
C VAL A 185 12.93 -8.65 -2.57
N ASP A 186 13.61 -9.55 -3.28
CA ASP A 186 13.13 -10.14 -4.54
C ASP A 186 12.08 -11.22 -4.25
N LYS A 187 12.46 -12.24 -3.47
CA LYS A 187 11.52 -13.31 -3.09
C LYS A 187 11.84 -13.96 -1.76
N TYR A 188 10.79 -14.50 -1.16
CA TYR A 188 10.88 -15.40 0.00
C TYR A 188 11.02 -16.84 -0.49
N LEU A 189 11.96 -17.58 0.09
CA LEU A 189 12.37 -18.91 -0.34
C LEU A 189 12.23 -19.88 0.83
N GLY A 190 11.01 -20.35 1.06
CA GLY A 190 10.71 -21.19 2.22
C GLY A 190 10.95 -20.42 3.53
N ASP A 191 12.09 -20.66 4.16
CA ASP A 191 12.55 -20.03 5.40
C ASP A 191 13.65 -18.97 5.22
N GLY A 192 14.04 -18.73 3.98
CA GLY A 192 15.00 -17.71 3.59
C GLY A 192 14.40 -16.57 2.77
N LEU A 193 15.24 -15.61 2.41
CA LEU A 193 14.93 -14.61 1.38
C LEU A 193 16.15 -14.34 0.51
N LEU A 194 15.87 -13.93 -0.72
CA LEU A 194 16.82 -13.35 -1.66
C LEU A 194 16.58 -11.84 -1.72
N ALA A 195 17.64 -11.08 -1.50
CA ALA A 195 17.65 -9.63 -1.59
C ALA A 195 18.63 -9.16 -2.67
N LEU A 196 18.29 -8.04 -3.30
CA LEU A 196 19.05 -7.43 -4.39
C LEU A 196 19.48 -6.04 -3.96
N PHE A 197 20.73 -5.71 -4.25
CA PHE A 197 21.31 -4.38 -4.09
C PHE A 197 21.79 -3.90 -5.44
N GLY A 198 21.42 -2.67 -5.80
CA GLY A 198 21.66 -2.07 -7.11
C GLY A 198 20.50 -2.18 -8.10
N ALA A 199 19.34 -2.66 -7.66
CA ALA A 199 18.11 -2.71 -8.42
C ALA A 199 16.99 -1.96 -7.66
N PRO A 200 16.08 -1.26 -8.37
CA PRO A 200 16.09 -1.00 -9.82
C PRO A 200 17.12 0.06 -10.22
N VAL A 201 17.67 0.80 -9.27
CA VAL A 201 18.70 1.83 -9.45
C VAL A 201 20.00 1.34 -8.84
N SER A 202 21.08 1.38 -9.63
CA SER A 202 22.42 0.97 -9.19
C SER A 202 23.18 2.14 -8.56
N SER A 203 24.06 1.83 -7.61
CA SER A 203 24.93 2.78 -6.95
C SER A 203 26.34 2.21 -6.79
N THR A 204 27.33 3.06 -6.51
CA THR A 204 28.69 2.60 -6.22
C THR A 204 28.82 1.96 -4.83
N MET A 205 27.74 1.93 -4.04
CA MET A 205 27.71 1.43 -2.66
C MET A 205 26.93 0.10 -2.54
N ASP A 206 26.49 -0.51 -3.64
CA ASP A 206 25.57 -1.65 -3.60
C ASP A 206 26.16 -2.87 -2.86
N ALA A 207 27.46 -3.13 -3.05
CA ALA A 207 28.17 -4.18 -2.32
C ALA A 207 28.32 -3.84 -0.83
N ASP A 208 28.66 -2.59 -0.51
CA ASP A 208 28.79 -2.10 0.87
C ASP A 208 27.45 -2.12 1.63
N ASN A 209 26.36 -1.83 0.93
CA ASN A 209 25.00 -1.89 1.43
C ASN A 209 24.61 -3.34 1.77
N ALA A 210 24.94 -4.30 0.91
CA ALA A 210 24.71 -5.72 1.18
C ALA A 210 25.54 -6.23 2.37
N VAL A 211 26.81 -5.83 2.46
CA VAL A 211 27.73 -6.13 3.58
C VAL A 211 27.18 -5.59 4.89
N GLN A 212 26.75 -4.32 4.91
CA GLN A 212 26.13 -3.70 6.10
C GLN A 212 24.85 -4.40 6.51
N ALA A 213 23.98 -4.71 5.54
CA ALA A 213 22.75 -5.45 5.79
C ALA A 213 23.04 -6.81 6.42
N ALA A 214 23.99 -7.58 5.89
CA ALA A 214 24.34 -8.90 6.41
C ALA A 214 24.85 -8.85 7.85
N LEU A 215 25.71 -7.89 8.18
CA LEU A 215 26.23 -7.72 9.54
C LEU A 215 25.14 -7.27 10.51
N GLU A 216 24.24 -6.38 10.09
CA GLU A 216 23.09 -5.97 10.89
C GLU A 216 22.10 -7.12 11.10
N MET A 217 21.85 -7.96 10.09
CA MET A 217 21.06 -9.19 10.22
C MET A 217 21.69 -10.14 11.23
N LYS A 218 23.00 -10.40 11.14
CA LYS A 218 23.72 -11.26 12.11
C LYS A 218 23.58 -10.73 13.54
N LYS A 219 23.67 -9.41 13.74
CA LYS A 219 23.49 -8.77 15.04
C LYS A 219 22.04 -8.88 15.56
N SER A 220 21.04 -8.77 14.68
CA SER A 220 19.63 -8.80 15.06
C SER A 220 19.13 -10.19 15.49
N VAL A 221 19.86 -11.27 15.14
CA VAL A 221 19.53 -12.66 15.52
C VAL A 221 19.31 -12.81 17.03
N ALA A 222 20.08 -12.11 17.87
CA ALA A 222 19.91 -12.15 19.32
C ALA A 222 18.51 -11.68 19.74
N THR A 223 18.10 -10.50 19.24
CA THR A 223 16.76 -9.95 19.50
C THR A 223 15.64 -10.80 18.92
N VAL A 224 15.86 -11.38 17.73
CA VAL A 224 14.89 -12.32 17.12
C VAL A 224 14.73 -13.56 18.00
N ASN A 225 15.82 -14.11 18.52
CA ASN A 225 15.80 -15.26 19.41
C ASN A 225 15.15 -14.96 20.76
N ASP A 226 15.32 -13.76 21.31
CA ASP A 226 14.62 -13.34 22.54
C ASP A 226 13.10 -13.36 22.34
N TYR A 227 12.62 -12.88 21.18
CA TYR A 227 11.20 -12.93 20.84
C TYR A 227 10.73 -14.37 20.58
N PHE A 228 11.53 -15.19 19.88
CA PHE A 228 11.17 -16.58 19.58
C PHE A 228 11.16 -17.47 20.82
N ALA A 229 12.07 -17.26 21.77
CA ALA A 229 12.08 -17.97 23.03
C ALA A 229 10.78 -17.72 23.81
N LYS A 230 10.35 -16.44 23.90
CA LYS A 230 9.15 -16.05 24.64
C LYS A 230 7.85 -16.54 23.99
N LYS A 231 7.76 -16.50 22.67
CA LYS A 231 6.49 -16.75 21.96
C LYS A 231 6.35 -18.17 21.40
N PHE A 232 7.46 -18.81 21.05
CA PHE A 232 7.46 -20.07 20.31
C PHE A 232 8.28 -21.18 20.98
N ASP A 233 8.98 -20.91 22.09
CA ASP A 233 9.92 -21.85 22.73
C ASP A 233 10.96 -22.39 21.74
N ALA A 234 11.54 -21.46 20.98
CA ALA A 234 12.45 -21.74 19.88
C ALA A 234 13.59 -20.73 19.80
N SER A 235 14.71 -21.17 19.24
CA SER A 235 15.83 -20.33 18.84
C SER A 235 16.28 -20.75 17.44
N ILE A 236 16.78 -19.79 16.68
CA ILE A 236 17.31 -20.00 15.34
C ILE A 236 18.78 -19.58 15.28
N SER A 237 19.48 -20.16 14.32
CA SER A 237 20.68 -19.57 13.73
C SER A 237 20.44 -19.40 12.24
N ILE A 238 21.21 -18.52 11.62
CA ILE A 238 21.09 -18.22 10.20
C ILE A 238 22.39 -18.57 9.48
N GLY A 239 22.39 -18.50 8.17
CA GLY A 239 23.61 -18.07 7.49
C GLY A 239 23.27 -17.21 6.29
N ILE A 240 24.26 -16.46 5.86
CA ILE A 240 24.11 -15.44 4.84
C ILE A 240 25.18 -15.65 3.78
N SER A 241 24.80 -15.58 2.51
CA SER A 241 25.71 -15.57 1.38
C SER A 241 25.55 -14.29 0.58
N ILE A 242 26.67 -13.72 0.11
CA ILE A 242 26.67 -12.53 -0.72
C ILE A 242 27.52 -12.78 -1.97
N HIS A 243 26.97 -12.47 -3.13
CA HIS A 243 27.67 -12.59 -4.40
C HIS A 243 27.32 -11.43 -5.33
N THR A 244 28.32 -10.88 -6.01
CA THR A 244 28.16 -9.80 -6.99
C THR A 244 28.45 -10.32 -8.38
N GLY A 245 27.55 -10.05 -9.33
CA GLY A 245 27.68 -10.50 -10.70
C GLY A 245 26.69 -9.85 -11.65
N GLU A 246 26.92 -10.06 -12.94
CA GLU A 246 26.07 -9.56 -14.01
C GLU A 246 24.83 -10.46 -14.16
N VAL A 247 23.65 -9.86 -14.05
CA VAL A 247 22.35 -10.53 -14.16
C VAL A 247 21.43 -9.73 -15.06
N VAL A 248 20.45 -10.42 -15.64
CA VAL A 248 19.31 -9.76 -16.28
C VAL A 248 18.28 -9.50 -15.20
N VAL A 249 17.94 -8.24 -14.94
CA VAL A 249 16.89 -7.84 -14.00
C VAL A 249 15.68 -7.33 -14.76
N GLY A 250 14.50 -7.74 -14.32
CA GLY A 250 13.35 -7.57 -15.17
C GLY A 250 12.02 -8.09 -14.68
N GLY A 251 10.95 -7.72 -15.36
CA GLY A 251 9.65 -8.38 -15.16
C GLY A 251 9.60 -9.67 -15.95
N PHE A 252 9.56 -10.80 -15.25
CA PHE A 252 9.48 -12.13 -15.83
C PHE A 252 8.19 -12.82 -15.43
N GLY A 253 7.58 -13.55 -16.36
CA GLY A 253 6.34 -14.26 -16.10
C GLY A 253 5.47 -14.41 -17.35
N PHE A 254 4.16 -14.44 -17.15
CA PHE A 254 3.16 -14.43 -18.22
C PHE A 254 2.09 -13.40 -17.90
N ASP A 255 1.19 -13.11 -18.84
CA ASP A 255 0.25 -11.98 -18.77
C ASP A 255 -0.51 -11.81 -17.44
N MET A 256 -0.87 -12.90 -16.76
CA MET A 256 -1.59 -12.83 -15.48
C MET A 256 -0.70 -12.85 -14.23
N LYS A 257 0.60 -13.10 -14.38
CA LYS A 257 1.56 -13.15 -13.28
C LYS A 257 2.95 -12.76 -13.76
N MET A 258 3.33 -11.53 -13.44
CA MET A 258 4.65 -10.96 -13.68
C MET A 258 5.32 -10.68 -12.34
N ASP A 259 6.55 -11.17 -12.16
CA ASP A 259 7.40 -10.90 -11.00
C ASP A 259 8.62 -10.09 -11.47
N TYR A 260 8.92 -8.97 -10.81
CA TYR A 260 10.18 -8.26 -11.03
C TYR A 260 11.30 -9.03 -10.31
N THR A 261 12.14 -9.74 -11.05
CA THR A 261 13.15 -10.68 -10.53
C THR A 261 14.45 -10.60 -11.34
N VAL A 262 15.49 -11.26 -10.84
CA VAL A 262 16.77 -11.45 -11.51
C VAL A 262 16.90 -12.84 -12.13
N ILE A 263 17.59 -12.93 -13.28
CA ILE A 263 17.97 -14.17 -13.94
C ILE A 263 19.46 -14.11 -14.29
N GLY A 264 20.18 -15.20 -14.03
CA GLY A 264 21.58 -15.36 -14.42
C GLY A 264 22.33 -16.32 -13.50
N ASP A 265 23.54 -16.70 -13.92
CA ASP A 265 24.43 -17.57 -13.14
C ASP A 265 24.74 -17.05 -11.72
N PRO A 266 24.90 -15.72 -11.48
CA PRO A 266 25.10 -15.18 -10.13
C PRO A 266 24.01 -15.56 -9.12
N VAL A 267 22.77 -15.79 -9.58
CA VAL A 267 21.67 -16.26 -8.73
C VAL A 267 21.95 -17.69 -8.25
N ASN A 268 22.40 -18.57 -9.12
CA ASN A 268 22.77 -19.94 -8.74
C ASN A 268 23.99 -19.95 -7.82
N ASP A 269 24.94 -19.06 -8.08
CA ASP A 269 26.19 -18.96 -7.32
C ASP A 269 25.97 -18.47 -5.89
N VAL A 270 25.05 -17.53 -5.65
CA VAL A 270 24.70 -17.13 -4.28
C VAL A 270 24.06 -18.27 -3.48
N PHE A 271 23.29 -19.17 -4.12
CA PHE A 271 22.76 -20.37 -3.47
C PHE A 271 23.80 -21.46 -3.22
N LYS A 272 24.73 -21.67 -4.16
CA LYS A 272 25.88 -22.58 -3.93
C LYS A 272 26.70 -22.09 -2.73
N LEU A 273 26.96 -20.79 -2.65
CA LEU A 273 27.62 -20.16 -1.50
C LEU A 273 26.82 -20.35 -0.20
N GLN A 274 25.49 -20.28 -0.27
CA GLN A 274 24.62 -20.55 0.87
C GLN A 274 24.68 -22.00 1.38
N ALA A 275 25.00 -22.96 0.53
CA ALA A 275 25.18 -24.33 0.98
C ALA A 275 26.41 -24.48 1.90
N LEU A 276 27.44 -23.67 1.68
CA LEU A 276 28.71 -23.73 2.42
C LEU A 276 28.61 -23.11 3.82
N THR A 277 27.69 -22.17 4.02
CA THR A 277 27.39 -21.58 5.34
C THR A 277 26.72 -22.57 6.32
N LYS A 278 26.43 -23.81 5.91
CA LYS A 278 25.83 -24.84 6.79
C LYS A 278 26.79 -25.36 7.87
N SER A 279 28.09 -25.30 7.63
CA SER A 279 29.12 -25.76 8.58
C SER A 279 29.31 -24.79 9.77
N SER A 280 28.96 -23.52 9.59
CA SER A 280 29.22 -22.44 10.56
C SER A 280 27.94 -21.63 10.84
N PRO A 281 27.28 -21.82 11.99
CA PRO A 281 26.11 -21.04 12.38
C PRO A 281 26.41 -19.53 12.44
N ASN A 282 25.48 -18.72 11.93
CA ASN A 282 25.58 -17.25 11.86
C ASN A 282 26.81 -16.76 11.07
N SER A 283 27.34 -17.58 10.16
CA SER A 283 28.38 -17.17 9.21
C SER A 283 27.81 -16.30 8.09
N ILE A 284 28.66 -15.40 7.59
CA ILE A 284 28.40 -14.59 6.41
C ILE A 284 29.52 -14.92 5.43
N LEU A 285 29.19 -15.59 4.33
CA LEU A 285 30.17 -15.87 3.27
C LEU A 285 29.98 -14.90 2.11
N VAL A 286 31.10 -14.41 1.58
CA VAL A 286 31.14 -13.46 0.47
C VAL A 286 32.07 -13.99 -0.61
N SER A 287 31.70 -13.77 -1.88
CA SER A 287 32.58 -14.09 -3.00
C SER A 287 33.68 -13.04 -3.17
N GLU A 288 34.79 -13.44 -3.79
CA GLU A 288 35.85 -12.52 -4.20
C GLU A 288 35.34 -11.33 -5.04
N LYS A 289 34.37 -11.56 -5.92
CA LYS A 289 33.74 -10.48 -6.71
C LYS A 289 33.08 -9.44 -5.82
N THR A 290 32.34 -9.85 -4.79
CA THR A 290 31.75 -8.91 -3.82
C THR A 290 32.81 -8.13 -3.08
N CYS A 291 33.92 -8.76 -2.72
CA CYS A 291 35.04 -8.09 -2.05
C CYS A 291 35.66 -7.01 -2.95
N HIS A 292 35.82 -7.28 -4.25
CA HIS A 292 36.32 -6.29 -5.21
C HIS A 292 35.33 -5.16 -5.51
N SER A 293 34.03 -5.42 -5.41
CA SER A 293 33.00 -4.41 -5.63
C SER A 293 32.72 -3.53 -4.40
N ALA A 294 33.06 -4.00 -3.20
CA ALA A 294 32.93 -3.22 -1.97
C ALA A 294 33.95 -2.08 -1.93
N ARG A 295 33.53 -0.91 -1.46
CA ARG A 295 34.42 0.24 -1.25
C ARG A 295 35.00 0.28 0.15
N PHE A 296 34.33 -0.34 1.12
CA PHE A 296 34.84 -0.48 2.48
C PHE A 296 36.01 -1.44 2.56
N HIS A 297 36.89 -1.20 3.54
CA HIS A 297 37.89 -2.18 3.92
C HIS A 297 37.22 -3.30 4.71
N LEU A 298 37.07 -4.47 4.09
CA LEU A 298 36.41 -5.62 4.68
C LEU A 298 37.38 -6.44 5.55
N GLU A 299 36.95 -6.81 6.75
CA GLU A 299 37.66 -7.75 7.60
C GLU A 299 37.25 -9.17 7.21
N LEU A 300 38.17 -9.89 6.55
CA LEU A 300 37.91 -11.16 5.89
C LEU A 300 38.75 -12.30 6.46
N ARG A 301 38.17 -13.51 6.51
CA ARG A 301 38.87 -14.76 6.76
C ARG A 301 38.72 -15.70 5.57
N ASP A 302 39.82 -16.22 5.05
CA ASP A 302 39.80 -17.24 4.00
C ASP A 302 39.19 -18.54 4.57
N VAL A 303 38.26 -19.14 3.82
CA VAL A 303 37.54 -20.38 4.22
C VAL A 303 38.03 -21.61 3.48
N ASP A 304 39.12 -21.51 2.72
CA ASP A 304 39.73 -22.60 1.94
C ASP A 304 38.70 -23.34 1.06
N ALA A 305 37.85 -22.55 0.41
CA ALA A 305 36.80 -23.02 -0.48
C ALA A 305 36.65 -22.06 -1.66
N THR A 306 36.19 -22.60 -2.80
CA THR A 306 36.00 -21.81 -4.02
C THR A 306 34.58 -21.94 -4.56
N LEU A 307 34.16 -20.91 -5.31
CA LEU A 307 32.93 -20.87 -6.07
C LEU A 307 33.29 -20.79 -7.56
N GLY A 308 33.44 -21.95 -8.20
CA GLY A 308 34.15 -22.03 -9.47
C GLY A 308 35.63 -21.67 -9.26
N ASP A 309 36.11 -20.67 -10.00
CA ASP A 309 37.47 -20.15 -9.88
C ASP A 309 37.62 -19.02 -8.85
N LEU A 310 36.51 -18.58 -8.23
CA LEU A 310 36.51 -17.47 -7.28
C LEU A 310 36.80 -17.93 -5.87
N LYS A 311 37.62 -17.17 -5.15
CA LYS A 311 37.80 -17.37 -3.70
C LYS A 311 36.54 -17.01 -2.92
N ILE A 312 36.38 -17.67 -1.78
CA ILE A 312 35.33 -17.38 -0.80
C ILE A 312 35.97 -16.89 0.48
N TYR A 313 35.34 -15.91 1.10
CA TYR A 313 35.75 -15.37 2.38
C TYR A 313 34.58 -15.38 3.36
N GLU A 314 34.88 -15.53 4.64
CA GLU A 314 33.97 -15.17 5.71
C GLU A 314 34.14 -13.71 6.10
N LEU A 315 33.03 -12.98 6.11
CA LEU A 315 32.98 -11.59 6.52
C LEU A 315 32.86 -11.48 8.05
N LEU A 316 33.82 -10.79 8.66
CA LEU A 316 33.87 -10.56 10.11
C LEU A 316 33.43 -9.15 10.50
N GLY A 317 33.70 -8.16 9.63
CA GLY A 317 33.45 -6.74 9.88
C GLY A 317 33.84 -5.88 8.68
N TYR A 318 33.74 -4.56 8.85
CA TYR A 318 34.23 -3.59 7.86
C TYR A 318 34.64 -2.29 8.56
N ASN A 319 35.51 -1.51 7.91
CA ASN A 319 35.89 -0.17 8.32
C ASN A 319 35.55 0.84 7.21
N LYS A 320 35.05 2.02 7.62
CA LYS A 320 34.82 3.17 6.74
C LYS A 320 36.06 4.05 6.85
N ASP A 321 36.94 3.97 5.86
CA ASP A 321 38.01 4.97 5.72
C ASP A 321 37.41 6.35 5.40
#